data_AF-A0A6N7L2H0-F1
#
_entry.id   AF-A0A6N7L2H0-F1
#
_cell.length_a   1.000
_cell.length_b   1.000
_cell.length_c   1.000
_cell.angle_alpha   90.00
_cell.angle_beta   90.00
_cell.angle_gamma   90.00
#
_symmetry.space_group_name_H-M   'P 1'
#
loop_
_entity.id
_entity.type
_entity.pdbx_description
1 polymer ?
#
loop_
_entity_poly.entity_id
_entity_poly.type
_entity_poly.pdbx_seq_one_letter_code
_entity_poly.pdbx_strand_id
1 'polypeptide(L)'
;MLTHRITSSHHPSVDVLINERRIGTIRVGLTVVFDIEGLLATVRQAKLVGAQCGRCIAKGTVTIEDIVAAQRECQLDIPGMLRLRSGIPLLHSGPR
;
A
#
# COMPACT_ATOMS: atom_id res chain seq x y z
N MET A 1 -5.01 2.71 -20.10
CA MET A 1 -4.13 3.09 -18.97
C MET A 1 -3.97 1.87 -18.08
N LEU A 2 -2.76 1.56 -17.61
CA LEU A 2 -2.54 0.40 -16.74
C LEU A 2 -2.79 0.82 -15.30
N THR A 3 -3.79 0.19 -14.66
CA THR A 3 -4.08 0.37 -13.23
C THR A 3 -3.42 -0.76 -12.47
N HIS A 4 -2.58 -0.44 -11.50
CA HIS A 4 -2.00 -1.41 -10.58
C HIS A 4 -2.82 -1.43 -9.29
N ARG A 5 -3.39 -2.59 -8.96
CA ARG A 5 -4.11 -2.80 -7.71
C ARG A 5 -3.25 -3.57 -6.72
N ILE A 6 -3.13 -3.03 -5.51
CA ILE A 6 -2.48 -3.69 -4.38
C ILE A 6 -3.54 -3.88 -3.30
N THR A 7 -3.72 -5.12 -2.81
CA THR A 7 -4.62 -5.43 -1.71
C THR A 7 -3.81 -5.97 -0.54
N SER A 8 -4.01 -5.40 0.64
CA SER A 8 -3.45 -5.89 1.89
C SER A 8 -4.56 -6.17 2.89
N SER A 9 -4.61 -7.39 3.40
CA SER A 9 -5.62 -7.83 4.36
C SER A 9 -4.96 -8.35 5.63
N HIS A 10 -5.46 -7.88 6.77
CA HIS A 10 -4.94 -8.19 8.10
C HIS A 10 -6.08 -8.54 9.04
N HIS A 11 -5.79 -9.38 10.03
CA HIS A 11 -6.76 -9.82 11.03
C HIS A 11 -6.25 -9.52 12.46
N PRO A 12 -6.10 -8.24 12.84
CA PRO A 12 -5.78 -7.89 14.21
C PRO A 12 -6.87 -8.37 15.17
N SER A 13 -6.51 -8.45 16.44
CA SER A 13 -7.41 -8.84 17.52
C SER A 13 -7.27 -7.84 18.67
N VAL A 14 -8.39 -7.49 19.30
CA VAL A 14 -8.43 -6.54 20.42
C VAL A 14 -8.93 -7.27 21.66
N ASP A 15 -8.14 -7.26 22.73
CA ASP A 15 -8.56 -7.82 24.01
C ASP A 15 -9.57 -6.90 24.69
N VAL A 16 -10.63 -7.48 25.24
CA VAL A 16 -11.65 -6.77 25.99
C VAL A 16 -11.39 -6.99 27.48
N LEU A 17 -11.29 -5.90 28.23
CA LEU A 17 -11.02 -5.93 29.67
C LEU A 17 -12.17 -5.30 30.46
N ILE A 18 -12.48 -5.88 31.61
CA ILE A 18 -13.32 -5.27 32.65
C ILE A 18 -12.53 -5.28 33.94
N ASN A 19 -12.35 -4.11 34.56
CA ASN A 19 -11.52 -3.95 35.76
C ASN A 19 -10.13 -4.59 35.57
N GLU A 20 -9.48 -4.30 34.43
CA GLU A 20 -8.16 -4.82 34.03
C GLU A 20 -8.09 -6.35 33.82
N ARG A 21 -9.20 -7.06 33.99
CA ARG A 21 -9.29 -8.49 33.70
C ARG A 21 -9.77 -8.72 32.28
N ARG A 22 -8.99 -9.43 31.47
CA ARG A 22 -9.41 -9.86 30.13
C ARG A 22 -10.63 -10.78 30.22
N ILE A 23 -11.71 -10.40 29.54
CA ILE A 23 -12.97 -11.15 29.46
C ILE A 23 -13.20 -11.78 28.09
N GLY A 24 -12.44 -11.37 27.07
CA GLY A 24 -12.57 -11.92 25.73
C GLY A 24 -11.66 -11.20 24.74
N THR A 25 -11.87 -11.51 23.46
CA THR A 25 -11.14 -10.90 22.34
C THR A 25 -12.13 -10.67 21.21
N ILE A 26 -12.03 -9.51 20.58
CA ILE A 26 -12.81 -9.14 19.39
C ILE A 26 -11.91 -9.31 18.17
N ARG A 27 -12.40 -10.04 17.17
CA ARG A 27 -11.76 -10.18 15.85
C ARG A 27 -12.02 -8.93 15.04
N VAL A 28 -10.94 -8.33 14.55
CA VAL A 28 -10.99 -7.17 13.67
C VAL A 28 -10.41 -7.55 12.32
N GLY A 29 -11.13 -7.27 11.24
CA GLY A 29 -10.59 -7.35 9.89
C GLY A 29 -10.21 -5.96 9.40
N LEU A 30 -9.04 -5.84 8.76
CA LEU A 30 -8.62 -4.62 8.08
C LEU A 30 -8.19 -4.99 6.66
N THR A 31 -8.87 -4.44 5.66
CA THR A 31 -8.44 -4.51 4.26
C THR A 31 -8.14 -3.11 3.76
N VAL A 32 -6.96 -2.94 3.15
CA VAL A 32 -6.56 -1.72 2.46
C VAL A 32 -6.30 -2.08 1.00
N VAL A 33 -6.91 -1.33 0.08
CA VAL A 33 -6.72 -1.45 -1.36
C VAL A 33 -6.13 -0.15 -1.88
N PHE A 34 -5.05 -0.24 -2.65
CA PHE A 34 -4.48 0.87 -3.39
C PHE A 34 -4.68 0.65 -4.88
N ASP A 35 -5.35 1.58 -5.53
CA ASP A 35 -5.45 1.65 -6.98
C ASP A 35 -4.50 2.76 -7.49
N ILE A 36 -3.46 2.35 -8.20
CA ILE A 36 -2.36 3.19 -8.67
C ILE A 36 -2.46 3.33 -10.18
N GLU A 37 -2.55 4.58 -10.66
CA GLU A 37 -2.60 4.93 -12.07
C GLU A 37 -1.39 5.77 -12.47
N GLY A 38 -0.92 5.57 -13.70
CA GLY A 38 0.17 6.37 -14.26
C GLY A 38 1.51 6.11 -13.57
N LEU A 39 1.79 4.87 -13.18
CA LEU A 39 3.10 4.47 -12.69
C LEU A 39 4.09 4.42 -13.86
N LEU A 40 5.01 5.39 -13.91
CA LEU A 40 5.97 5.57 -14.99
C LEU A 40 7.41 5.55 -14.47
N ALA A 41 8.25 4.72 -15.06
CA ALA A 41 9.68 4.68 -14.79
C ALA A 41 10.45 5.57 -15.77
N THR A 42 11.38 6.38 -15.26
CA THR A 42 12.32 7.13 -16.09
C THR A 42 13.65 6.38 -16.16
N VAL A 43 14.03 5.93 -17.35
CA VAL A 43 15.30 5.26 -17.61
C VAL A 43 16.21 6.19 -18.42
N ARG A 44 17.45 6.34 -17.97
CA ARG A 44 18.50 7.09 -18.68
C ARG A 44 19.82 6.35 -18.55
N GLN A 45 20.58 6.25 -19.64
CA GLN A 45 21.90 5.61 -19.66
C GLN A 45 21.91 4.21 -18.98
N ALA A 46 20.92 3.38 -19.32
CA ALA A 46 20.75 2.04 -18.74
C ALA A 46 20.56 2.00 -17.19
N LYS A 47 20.17 3.12 -16.58
CA LYS A 47 19.80 3.22 -15.17
C LYS A 47 18.36 3.69 -15.02
N LEU A 48 17.64 3.09 -14.07
CA LEU A 48 16.41 3.67 -13.53
C LEU A 48 16.79 4.88 -12.69
N VAL A 49 16.35 6.08 -13.10
CA VAL A 49 16.72 7.35 -12.43
C VAL A 49 15.55 8.00 -11.71
N GLY A 50 14.33 7.52 -11.94
CA GLY A 50 13.17 7.97 -11.20
C GLY A 50 11.91 7.19 -11.51
N ALA A 51 10.89 7.43 -10.72
CA ALA A 51 9.55 6.91 -10.90
C ALA A 51 8.52 8.01 -10.62
N GLN A 52 7.45 8.02 -11.37
CA GLN A 52 6.32 8.92 -11.19
C GLN A 52 5.06 8.10 -10.98
N CYS A 53 4.21 8.54 -10.05
CA CYS A 53 2.86 8.05 -9.87
C CYS A 53 1.90 9.18 -10.25
N GLY A 54 0.93 8.90 -11.12
CA GLY A 54 -0.04 9.89 -11.56
C GLY A 54 -1.15 10.09 -10.53
N ARG A 55 -1.78 9.00 -10.09
CA ARG A 55 -2.88 9.04 -9.11
C ARG A 55 -2.86 7.78 -8.26
N CYS A 56 -3.12 7.91 -6.96
CA CYS A 56 -3.29 6.79 -6.05
C CYS A 56 -4.56 6.99 -5.23
N ILE A 57 -5.47 6.02 -5.31
CA ILE A 57 -6.67 5.98 -4.46
C ILE A 57 -6.49 4.87 -3.45
N ALA A 58 -6.64 5.21 -2.17
CA ALA A 58 -6.61 4.27 -1.07
C ALA A 58 -8.03 4.05 -0.55
N LYS A 59 -8.45 2.79 -0.48
CA LYS A 59 -9.71 2.35 0.11
C LYS A 59 -9.43 1.49 1.32
N GLY A 60 -9.99 1.88 2.47
CA GLY A 60 -9.90 1.12 3.72
C GLY A 60 -11.26 0.56 4.11
N THR A 61 -11.28 -0.71 4.50
CA THR A 61 -12.45 -1.39 5.10
C THR A 61 -12.04 -2.00 6.42
N VAL A 62 -12.83 -1.71 7.47
CA VAL A 62 -12.68 -2.30 8.80
C VAL A 62 -13.91 -3.15 9.11
N THR A 63 -13.70 -4.38 9.57
CA THR A 63 -14.75 -5.28 10.05
C THR A 63 -14.55 -5.61 11.53
N ILE A 64 -15.66 -5.84 12.24
CA ILE A 64 -15.71 -6.35 13.61
C ILE A 64 -16.55 -7.61 13.59
N GLU A 65 -16.00 -8.74 14.01
CA GLU A 65 -16.69 -10.05 13.94
C GLU A 65 -17.34 -10.29 12.57
N ASP A 66 -16.58 -10.00 11.51
CA ASP A 66 -16.98 -10.14 10.10
C ASP A 66 -18.07 -9.15 9.62
N ILE A 67 -18.50 -8.21 10.46
CA ILE A 67 -19.44 -7.12 10.12
C ILE A 67 -18.67 -5.87 9.71
N VAL A 68 -19.01 -5.25 8.57
CA VAL A 68 -18.40 -3.98 8.14
C VAL A 68 -18.75 -2.87 9.13
N ALA A 69 -17.75 -2.44 9.90
CA ALA A 69 -17.88 -1.36 10.87
C ALA A 69 -17.59 0.01 10.22
N ALA A 70 -16.64 0.06 9.29
CA ALA A 70 -16.30 1.28 8.57
C ALA A 70 -15.73 1.00 7.18
N GLN A 71 -16.00 1.92 6.26
CA GLN A 71 -15.37 1.94 4.95
C GLN A 71 -15.13 3.39 4.53
N ARG A 72 -13.93 3.69 4.03
CA ARG A 72 -13.54 5.02 3.54
C ARG A 72 -12.63 4.91 2.33
N GLU A 73 -12.64 5.96 1.53
CA GLU A 73 -11.78 6.12 0.36
C GLU A 73 -11.15 7.52 0.41
N CYS A 74 -9.88 7.63 0.05
CA CYS A 74 -9.20 8.91 -0.11
C CYS A 74 -8.20 8.85 -1.28
N GLN A 75 -7.91 10.02 -1.86
CA GLN A 75 -6.79 10.17 -2.77
C GLN A 75 -5.53 10.44 -1.96
N LEU A 76 -4.45 9.73 -2.28
CA LEU A 76 -3.13 9.95 -1.70
C LEU A 76 -2.28 10.77 -2.65
N ASP A 77 -1.77 11.89 -2.14
CA ASP A 77 -0.75 12.69 -2.82
C ASP A 77 0.61 12.01 -2.65
N ILE A 78 0.88 11.04 -3.51
CA ILE A 78 2.22 10.47 -3.64
C ILE A 78 3.09 11.53 -4.33
N PRO A 79 4.31 11.85 -3.82
CA PRO A 79 5.20 12.79 -4.50
C PRO A 79 5.34 12.36 -5.97
N GLY A 80 4.79 13.18 -6.87
CA GLY A 80 4.56 12.81 -8.26
C GLY A 80 5.81 12.45 -9.03
N MET A 81 7.01 12.69 -8.49
CA MET A 81 8.25 12.21 -9.04
C MET A 81 9.25 11.87 -7.92
N LEU A 82 9.51 10.58 -7.73
CA LEU A 82 10.64 10.09 -6.96
C LEU A 82 11.88 10.12 -7.86
N ARG A 83 12.88 10.94 -7.50
CA ARG A 83 14.19 10.92 -8.15
C ARG A 83 15.16 10.06 -7.37
N LEU A 84 15.81 9.12 -8.04
CA LEU A 84 16.84 8.27 -7.43
C LEU A 84 18.20 8.97 -7.56
N ARG A 85 18.89 9.19 -6.44
CA ARG A 85 20.14 9.96 -6.41
C ARG A 85 21.27 9.33 -7.24
N SER A 86 21.49 8.03 -7.11
CA SER A 86 22.55 7.31 -7.82
C SER A 86 22.06 6.55 -9.07
N GLY A 87 20.74 6.40 -9.21
CA GLY A 87 20.10 5.53 -10.19
C GLY A 87 20.37 4.05 -9.93
N ILE A 88 19.43 3.18 -10.32
CA ILE A 88 19.57 1.72 -10.20
C ILE A 88 19.97 1.17 -11.58
N PRO A 89 21.14 0.53 -11.73
CA PRO A 89 21.53 -0.11 -12.98
C PRO A 89 20.51 -1.18 -13.40
N LEU A 90 20.08 -1.17 -14.65
CA LEU A 90 19.13 -2.16 -15.19
C LEU A 90 19.81 -3.28 -15.99
N LEU A 91 21.08 -3.07 -16.35
CA LEU A 91 21.88 -4.10 -17.00
C LEU A 91 22.66 -4.87 -15.93
N HIS A 92 22.48 -6.19 -15.91
CA HIS A 92 23.30 -7.09 -15.11
C HIS A 92 24.73 -7.09 -15.65
N SER A 93 25.70 -6.84 -14.79
CA SER A 93 27.12 -7.14 -15.03
C SER A 93 27.38 -8.59 -14.63
N GLY A 94 26.77 -9.54 -15.33
CA GLY A 94 27.16 -10.96 -15.21
C GLY A 94 28.49 -11.19 -15.95
N PRO A 95 29.37 -12.10 -15.48
CA PRO A 95 30.58 -12.43 -16.21
C PRO A 95 30.20 -13.03 -17.57
N ARG A 96 30.87 -12.55 -18.64
CA ARG A 96 30.77 -13.10 -19.99
C ARG A 96 31.46 -14.46 -20.08
#